data_AF-A0A7C7YGM9-F1
#
_entry.id   AF-A0A7C7YGM9-F1
#
_cell.length_a   1.000
_cell.length_b   1.000
_cell.length_c   1.000
_cell.angle_alpha   90.00
_cell.angle_beta   90.00
_cell.angle_gamma   90.00
#
_symmetry.space_group_name_H-M   'P 1'
#
loop_
_entity.id
_entity.type
_entity.pdbx_description
1 polymer ?
#
loop_
_entity_poly.entity_id
_entity_poly.type
_entity_poly.pdbx_seq_one_letter_code
_entity_poly.pdbx_strand_id
1 'polypeptide(L)' 'MNIEAERKLKFDRRMEGRRGWASEEELQAELASLPDSADKIGSDEEESNSEPESEWPESDVL' A
#
# COMPACT_ATOMS: atom_id res chain seq x y z
N MET A 1 -26.13 -0.52 -1.19
CA MET A 1 -24.85 -1.21 -0.90
C MET A 1 -23.80 -0.63 -1.81
N ASN A 2 -22.63 -0.27 -1.26
CA ASN A 2 -21.54 0.31 -2.03
C ASN A 2 -20.53 -0.82 -2.35
N ILE A 3 -20.61 -1.34 -3.56
CA ILE A 3 -19.89 -2.55 -4.02
C ILE A 3 -18.36 -2.34 -3.96
N GLU A 4 -17.87 -1.13 -4.23
CA GLU A 4 -16.43 -0.83 -4.18
C GLU A 4 -15.89 -0.81 -2.75
N ALA A 5 -16.69 -0.31 -1.80
CA ALA A 5 -16.31 -0.30 -0.39
C ALA A 5 -16.22 -1.73 0.19
N GLU A 6 -17.13 -2.61 -0.24
CA GLU A 6 -17.12 -4.02 0.13
C GLU A 6 -15.91 -4.77 -0.45
N ARG A 7 -15.54 -4.49 -1.72
CA ARG A 7 -14.32 -5.05 -2.33
C ARG A 7 -13.04 -4.59 -1.64
N LYS A 8 -12.93 -3.30 -1.31
CA LYS A 8 -11.77 -2.75 -0.56
C LYS A 8 -11.58 -3.42 0.81
N LEU A 9 -12.67 -3.70 1.53
CA LEU A 9 -12.62 -4.41 2.80
C LEU A 9 -12.18 -5.87 2.63
N LYS A 10 -12.64 -6.53 1.56
CA LYS A 10 -12.31 -7.93 1.29
C LYS A 10 -10.83 -8.12 0.95
N PHE A 11 -10.23 -7.19 0.20
CA PHE A 11 -8.81 -7.25 -0.18
C PHE A 11 -7.92 -6.29 0.63
N ASP A 12 -8.35 -5.87 1.83
CA ASP A 12 -7.49 -5.10 2.75
C ASP A 12 -6.32 -5.98 3.21
N ARG A 13 -5.11 -5.45 3.13
CA ARG A 13 -3.85 -6.10 3.54
C ARG A 13 -3.89 -6.60 4.99
N ARG A 14 -4.66 -5.95 5.87
CA ARG A 14 -4.86 -6.40 7.27
C ARG A 14 -5.59 -7.74 7.38
N MET A 15 -6.27 -8.17 6.32
CA MET A 15 -7.01 -9.42 6.25
C MET A 15 -6.25 -10.51 5.49
N GLU A 16 -5.06 -10.19 4.98
CA GLU A 16 -4.14 -11.14 4.34
C GLU A 16 -3.81 -12.30 5.30
N GLY A 17 -3.96 -13.54 4.82
CA GLY A 17 -3.70 -14.74 5.61
C GLY A 17 -4.82 -15.17 6.58
N ARG A 18 -5.94 -14.45 6.68
CA ARG A 18 -7.10 -14.94 7.45
C ARG A 18 -7.78 -16.10 6.73
N ARG A 19 -7.91 -17.22 7.44
CA ARG A 19 -8.55 -18.44 6.93
C ARG A 19 -10.01 -18.18 6.55
N GLY A 20 -10.36 -18.43 5.29
CA GLY A 20 -11.74 -18.28 4.77
C GLY A 20 -12.16 -16.85 4.41
N TRP A 21 -11.23 -15.90 4.39
CA TRP A 21 -11.53 -14.49 4.08
C TRP A 21 -11.58 -14.20 2.57
N ALA A 22 -10.60 -14.71 1.82
CA ALA A 22 -10.58 -14.76 0.37
C ALA A 22 -10.01 -16.11 -0.07
N SER A 23 -10.56 -16.72 -1.11
CA SER A 23 -9.94 -17.90 -1.72
C SER A 23 -8.74 -17.50 -2.58
N GLU A 24 -7.83 -18.45 -2.83
CA GLU A 24 -6.70 -18.23 -3.74
C GLU A 24 -7.18 -17.80 -5.14
N GLU A 25 -8.26 -18.42 -5.64
CA GLU A 25 -8.87 -18.08 -6.93
C GLU A 25 -9.39 -16.64 -6.97
N GLU A 26 -10.04 -16.18 -5.88
CA GLU A 26 -10.54 -14.80 -5.76
C GLU A 26 -9.39 -13.80 -5.71
N LEU A 27 -8.30 -14.16 -5.04
CA LEU A 27 -7.12 -13.31 -4.91
C LEU A 27 -6.39 -13.18 -6.25
N GLN A 28 -6.21 -14.27 -6.98
CA GLN A 28 -5.64 -14.28 -8.34
C GLN A 28 -6.50 -13.49 -9.33
N ALA A 29 -7.83 -13.63 -9.26
CA ALA A 29 -8.75 -12.88 -10.10
C ALA A 29 -8.70 -11.37 -9.83
N GLU A 30 -8.60 -10.96 -8.56
CA GLU A 30 -8.46 -9.55 -8.21
C GLU A 30 -7.11 -9.02 -8.67
N LEU A 31 -6.00 -9.75 -8.45
CA LEU A 31 -4.67 -9.37 -8.93
C LEU A 31 -4.62 -9.20 -10.45
N ALA A 32 -5.23 -10.11 -11.20
CA ALA A 32 -5.31 -10.02 -12.65
C ALA A 32 -6.20 -8.87 -13.15
N SER A 33 -7.14 -8.39 -12.31
CA SER A 33 -7.99 -7.23 -12.63
C SER A 33 -7.31 -5.89 -12.37
N LEU A 34 -6.24 -5.88 -11.57
CA LEU A 34 -5.49 -4.65 -11.29
C LEU A 34 -4.78 -4.20 -12.56
N PRO A 35 -4.86 -2.90 -12.91
CA PRO A 35 -4.13 -2.38 -14.05
C PRO A 35 -2.63 -2.56 -13.82
N ASP A 36 -1.92 -3.01 -14.85
CA ASP A 36 -0.47 -3.10 -14.80
C ASP A 36 0.08 -1.71 -14.45
N SER A 37 0.69 -1.64 -13.27
CA SER A 37 1.19 -0.39 -12.70
C SER A 37 2.65 -0.16 -13.11
N ALA A 38 3.30 -1.13 -13.75
CA ALA A 38 4.70 -1.06 -14.13
C ALA A 38 4.98 0.17 -15.02
N ASP A 39 4.08 0.49 -15.94
CA ASP A 39 4.21 1.65 -16.83
C ASP A 39 3.80 3.00 -16.18
N LYS A 40 3.21 2.96 -14.98
CA LYS A 40 2.76 4.15 -14.24
C LYS A 40 3.71 4.59 -13.13
N ILE A 41 4.72 3.79 -12.84
CA ILE A 41 5.87 4.24 -12.05
C ILE A 41 6.65 5.13 -13.01
N GLY A 42 6.43 6.44 -12.93
CA GLY A 42 7.31 7.39 -13.59
C GLY A 42 8.74 7.05 -13.19
N SER A 43 9.63 6.88 -14.17
CA SER A 43 11.06 6.77 -13.88
C SER A 43 11.40 7.98 -13.03
N ASP A 44 11.70 7.72 -11.76
CA ASP A 44 12.12 8.72 -10.81
C ASP A 44 13.52 9.18 -11.27
N GLU A 45 13.56 10.05 -12.27
CA GLU A 45 14.74 10.85 -12.53
C GLU A 45 14.84 11.87 -11.39
N GLU A 46 15.49 11.40 -10.33
CA GLU A 46 16.07 12.16 -9.23
C GLU A 46 15.11 12.99 -8.33
N GLU A 47 14.25 12.33 -7.55
CA GLU A 47 13.99 12.85 -6.20
C GLU A 47 15.24 12.64 -5.32
N SER A 48 16.02 13.72 -5.26
CA SER A 48 17.11 13.97 -4.32
C SER A 48 16.90 13.24 -2.99
N ASN A 49 17.87 12.40 -2.65
CA ASN A 49 18.12 11.89 -1.30
C ASN A 49 18.32 13.05 -0.32
N SER A 50 17.23 13.71 0.09
CA SER A 50 17.20 14.53 1.28
C SER A 50 16.66 13.64 2.38
N GLU A 51 17.57 12.97 3.08
CA GLU A 51 17.32 12.53 4.45
C GLU A 51 16.62 13.69 5.19
N PRO A 52 15.46 13.47 5.84
CA PRO A 52 15.01 14.43 6.80
C PRO A 52 16.05 14.39 7.94
N GLU A 53 17.00 15.33 7.95
CA GLU A 53 17.79 15.62 9.13
C GLU A 53 16.79 15.94 10.23
N SER A 54 16.52 14.92 11.04
CA SER A 54 15.75 15.02 12.26
C SER A 54 16.65 15.77 13.23
N GLU A 55 16.70 17.09 13.10
CA GLU A 55 17.18 17.99 14.14
C GLU A 55 16.18 17.85 15.31
N TRP A 56 16.45 16.85 16.16
CA TRP A 56 15.90 16.85 17.50
C TRP A 56 16.33 18.19 18.13
N PRO A 57 15.41 19.04 18.60
CA PRO A 57 15.84 20.17 19.39
C PRO A 57 16.52 19.59 20.63
N GLU A 58 17.83 19.85 20.79
CA GLU A 58 18.50 19.69 22.06
C GLU A 58 17.78 20.62 23.04
N SER A 59 16.75 20.06 23.68
CA SER A 59 16.16 20.62 24.88
C SER A 59 17.16 20.33 25.99
N ASP A 60 18.17 21.19 26.06
CA ASP A 60 19.04 21.27 27.22
C ASP A 60 18.17 21.82 28.36
N VAL A 61 17.66 20.88 29.14
CA VAL A 61 16.92 21.12 30.37
C VAL A 61 17.94 21.05 31.50
N LEU A 62 18.14 22.22 32.13
CA LEU A 62 18.80 22.53 33.42
C LEU A 62 20.30 22.86 33.42
#